data_AF-A0A9X1K9S9-F1
#
_entry.id   AF-A0A9X1K9S9-F1
#
_cell.length_a   1.000
_cell.length_b   1.000
_cell.length_c   1.000
_cell.angle_alpha   90.00
_cell.angle_beta   90.00
_cell.angle_gamma   90.00
#
_symmetry.space_group_name_H-M   'P 1'
#
loop_
_entity.id
_entity.type
_entity.pdbx_description
1 polymer ?
#
loop_
_entity_poly.entity_id
_entity_poly.type
_entity_poly.pdbx_seq_one_letter_code
_entity_poly.pdbx_strand_id
1 'polypeptide(L)'
;ATVTLEEYFCKLQVDFVYRKFAIETCIDLIANAMSKAEFKSYEDGKNKKNDLYYRLNVAPNKKNNATEFRKKLIRRLIFYNEVLIVSPSDNSSEIFIAESWDVTEHALKDDVFSQVQINNIVLDREFLESDVIYIKYADQQIRQLVDAYYQAYGKLISSAMNVYKRSNARRYVLKGNLFRSQDNTTQDQINKMMTSQFKAFMEADNAGAAYQLQNEYTLEDFSGNFQRNSKDIKNLIDDIFEMTAAAFHVPKNLLKG
;
A
#
# COMPACT_ATOMS: atom_id res chain seq x y z
N ALA A 1 10.18 -26.04 9.02
CA ALA A 1 8.77 -25.74 8.69
C ALA A 1 8.76 -24.94 7.39
N THR A 2 8.45 -25.60 6.28
CA THR A 2 8.25 -24.98 4.97
C THR A 2 6.90 -24.27 4.98
N VAL A 3 6.91 -22.94 5.03
CA VAL A 3 5.70 -22.14 4.81
C VAL A 3 5.26 -22.40 3.36
N THR A 4 4.00 -22.73 3.14
CA THR A 4 3.47 -22.91 1.79
C THR A 4 3.54 -21.57 1.05
N LEU A 5 3.87 -21.60 -0.24
CA LEU A 5 4.02 -20.40 -1.08
C LEU A 5 2.79 -19.48 -0.98
N GLU A 6 1.60 -20.06 -0.93
CA GLU A 6 0.32 -19.35 -0.79
C GLU A 6 0.19 -18.56 0.52
N GLU A 7 0.62 -19.13 1.66
CA GLU A 7 0.59 -18.42 2.94
C GLU A 7 1.58 -17.26 3.00
N TYR A 8 2.70 -17.38 2.27
CA TYR A 8 3.69 -16.31 2.13
C TYR A 8 3.16 -15.17 1.27
N PHE A 9 2.51 -15.49 0.13
CA PHE A 9 1.85 -14.49 -0.72
C PHE A 9 0.72 -13.76 0.02
N CYS A 10 -0.12 -14.48 0.76
CA CYS A 10 -1.20 -13.86 1.54
C CYS A 10 -0.66 -12.87 2.60
N LYS A 11 0.44 -13.19 3.28
CA LYS A 11 1.07 -12.27 4.26
C LYS A 11 1.62 -11.01 3.59
N LEU A 12 2.34 -11.17 2.48
CA LEU A 12 2.85 -10.06 1.66
C LEU A 12 1.71 -9.16 1.14
N GLN A 13 0.60 -9.77 0.75
CA GLN A 13 -0.55 -9.07 0.20
C GLN A 13 -1.30 -8.25 1.25
N VAL A 14 -1.51 -8.78 2.46
CA VAL A 14 -2.14 -8.04 3.56
C VAL A 14 -1.29 -6.84 4.00
N ASP A 15 0.02 -7.01 4.14
CA ASP A 15 0.93 -5.90 4.46
C ASP A 15 0.88 -4.83 3.36
N PHE A 16 0.86 -5.24 2.09
CA PHE A 16 0.77 -4.30 0.95
C PHE A 16 -0.55 -3.50 0.96
N VAL A 17 -1.66 -4.14 1.30
CA VAL A 17 -2.99 -3.48 1.30
C VAL A 17 -3.08 -2.37 2.34
N TYR A 18 -2.68 -2.61 3.60
CA TYR A 18 -2.74 -1.58 4.64
C TYR A 18 -1.78 -0.42 4.35
N ARG A 19 -0.60 -0.71 3.81
CA ARG A 19 0.38 0.31 3.39
C ARG A 19 -0.19 1.20 2.28
N LYS A 20 -0.67 0.58 1.19
CA LYS A 20 -1.24 1.32 0.06
C LYS A 20 -2.43 2.16 0.52
N PHE A 21 -3.28 1.60 1.38
CA PHE A 21 -4.44 2.32 1.88
C PHE A 21 -4.06 3.57 2.71
N ALA A 22 -3.10 3.47 3.63
CA ALA A 22 -2.66 4.62 4.43
C ALA A 22 -2.09 5.76 3.58
N ILE A 23 -1.25 5.44 2.59
CA ILE A 23 -0.67 6.41 1.66
C ILE A 23 -1.74 7.06 0.81
N GLU A 24 -2.59 6.26 0.17
CA GLU A 24 -3.66 6.76 -0.69
C GLU A 24 -4.60 7.67 0.08
N THR A 25 -4.88 7.36 1.35
CA THR A 25 -5.69 8.22 2.23
C THR A 25 -5.01 9.56 2.51
N CYS A 26 -3.71 9.57 2.83
CA CYS A 26 -2.95 10.81 3.04
C CYS A 26 -2.93 11.67 1.78
N ILE A 27 -2.63 11.05 0.65
CA ILE A 27 -2.57 11.72 -0.65
C ILE A 27 -3.94 12.26 -1.03
N ASP A 28 -5.00 11.49 -0.84
CA ASP A 28 -6.36 11.96 -1.09
C ASP A 28 -6.73 13.14 -0.20
N LEU A 29 -6.29 13.15 1.05
CA LEU A 29 -6.54 14.27 1.95
C LEU A 29 -5.83 15.55 1.49
N ILE A 30 -4.54 15.46 1.15
CA ILE A 30 -3.75 16.58 0.62
C ILE A 30 -4.34 17.06 -0.70
N ALA A 31 -4.65 16.12 -1.60
CA ALA A 31 -5.21 16.41 -2.90
C ALA A 31 -6.60 17.06 -2.79
N ASN A 32 -7.45 16.61 -1.87
CA ASN A 32 -8.73 17.24 -1.57
C ASN A 32 -8.55 18.66 -1.03
N ALA A 33 -7.66 18.88 -0.06
CA ALA A 33 -7.39 20.20 0.50
C ALA A 33 -6.91 21.18 -0.58
N MET A 34 -5.97 20.75 -1.41
CA MET A 34 -5.42 21.58 -2.48
C MET A 34 -6.36 21.77 -3.66
N SER A 35 -7.22 20.80 -3.95
CA SER A 35 -8.25 20.95 -4.98
C SER A 35 -9.28 22.03 -4.65
N LYS A 36 -9.38 22.46 -3.38
CA LYS A 36 -10.22 23.58 -2.95
C LYS A 36 -9.50 24.93 -3.03
N ALA A 37 -8.18 24.94 -3.16
CA ALA A 37 -7.42 26.17 -3.33
C ALA A 37 -7.58 26.71 -4.76
N GLU A 38 -7.72 28.03 -4.87
CA GLU A 38 -7.80 28.73 -6.15
C GLU A 38 -6.40 29.14 -6.61
N PHE A 39 -6.04 28.78 -7.84
CA PHE A 39 -4.83 29.26 -8.49
C PHE A 39 -5.05 30.70 -8.97
N LYS A 40 -4.19 31.62 -8.54
CA LYS A 40 -4.23 33.01 -8.99
C LYS A 40 -3.15 33.24 -10.04
N SER A 41 -3.53 33.88 -11.14
CA SER A 41 -2.62 34.33 -12.20
C SER A 41 -2.40 35.83 -12.09
N TYR A 42 -1.15 36.24 -12.23
CA TYR A 42 -0.74 37.63 -12.18
C TYR A 42 -0.03 38.00 -13.49
N GLU A 43 -0.46 39.09 -14.10
CA GLU A 43 0.21 39.73 -15.24
C GLU A 43 0.49 41.19 -14.83
N ASP A 44 1.74 41.64 -14.98
CA ASP A 44 2.18 42.98 -14.57
C ASP A 44 1.79 43.35 -13.12
N GLY A 45 1.89 42.37 -12.20
CA GLY A 45 1.56 42.55 -10.78
C GLY A 45 0.06 42.66 -10.47
N LYS A 46 -0.83 42.54 -11.46
CA LYS A 46 -2.29 42.55 -11.27
C LYS A 46 -2.86 41.17 -11.45
N ASN A 47 -3.79 40.79 -10.56
CA ASN A 47 -4.54 39.54 -10.72
C ASN A 47 -5.43 39.65 -11.96
N LYS A 48 -5.19 38.78 -12.93
CA LYS A 48 -5.94 38.75 -14.18
C LYS A 48 -6.31 37.32 -14.49
N LYS A 49 -7.61 37.06 -14.62
CA LYS A 49 -8.15 35.73 -14.96
C LYS A 49 -7.91 35.43 -16.45
N ASN A 50 -6.69 35.03 -16.77
CA ASN A 50 -6.29 34.63 -18.11
C ASN A 50 -6.73 33.19 -18.43
N ASP A 51 -6.34 32.69 -19.60
CA ASP A 51 -6.75 31.34 -20.01
C ASP A 51 -6.19 30.26 -19.06
N LEU A 52 -4.92 30.36 -18.67
CA LEU A 52 -4.30 29.43 -17.72
C LEU A 52 -5.06 29.38 -16.38
N TYR A 53 -5.55 30.52 -15.88
CA TYR A 53 -6.43 30.56 -14.71
C TYR A 53 -7.70 29.76 -14.93
N TYR A 54 -8.35 29.90 -16.09
CA TYR A 54 -9.56 29.14 -16.40
C TYR A 54 -9.27 27.63 -16.44
N ARG A 55 -8.13 27.24 -17.03
CA ARG A 55 -7.72 25.83 -17.14
C ARG A 55 -7.41 25.19 -15.79
N LEU A 56 -6.70 25.90 -14.91
CA LEU A 56 -6.34 25.40 -13.59
C LEU A 56 -7.50 25.41 -12.59
N ASN A 57 -8.52 26.27 -12.79
CA ASN A 57 -9.60 26.45 -11.84
C ASN A 57 -10.97 25.92 -12.27
N VAL A 58 -11.24 25.79 -13.56
CA VAL A 58 -12.55 25.40 -14.10
C VAL A 58 -12.45 24.11 -14.92
N ALA A 59 -11.81 24.17 -16.10
CA ALA A 59 -11.78 23.08 -17.06
C ALA A 59 -10.41 23.00 -17.78
N PRO A 60 -9.51 22.12 -17.34
CA PRO A 60 -8.17 21.96 -17.92
C PRO A 60 -8.22 21.48 -19.36
N ASN A 61 -9.15 20.59 -19.67
CA ASN A 61 -9.40 20.10 -21.03
C ASN A 61 -10.88 19.68 -21.14
N LYS A 62 -11.30 19.23 -22.32
CA LYS A 62 -12.70 18.83 -22.57
C LYS A 62 -13.15 17.57 -21.81
N LYS A 63 -12.21 16.77 -21.28
CA LYS A 63 -12.50 15.46 -20.67
C LYS A 63 -12.50 15.50 -19.14
N ASN A 64 -11.76 16.41 -18.52
CA ASN A 64 -11.56 16.47 -17.08
C ASN A 64 -11.99 17.82 -16.51
N ASN A 65 -12.51 17.81 -15.28
CA ASN A 65 -12.71 19.01 -14.49
C ASN A 65 -11.42 19.41 -13.74
N ALA A 66 -11.37 20.64 -13.23
CA ALA A 66 -10.20 21.14 -12.49
C ALA A 66 -9.89 20.31 -11.23
N THR A 67 -10.90 19.80 -10.53
CA THR A 67 -10.71 18.99 -9.31
C THR A 67 -9.95 17.70 -9.61
N GLU A 68 -10.38 16.93 -10.62
CA GLU A 68 -9.73 15.70 -11.06
C GLU A 68 -8.30 15.95 -11.51
N PHE A 69 -8.09 17.01 -12.30
CA PHE A 69 -6.77 17.38 -12.77
C PHE A 69 -5.83 17.75 -11.63
N ARG A 70 -6.27 18.58 -10.68
CA ARG A 70 -5.47 18.93 -9.50
C ARG A 70 -5.16 17.72 -8.63
N LYS A 71 -6.12 16.80 -8.48
CA LYS A 71 -5.87 15.54 -7.77
C LYS A 71 -4.82 14.68 -8.49
N LYS A 72 -4.91 14.53 -9.83
CA LYS A 72 -3.93 13.80 -10.64
C LYS A 72 -2.54 14.45 -10.56
N LEU A 73 -2.47 15.78 -10.60
CA LEU A 73 -1.24 16.57 -10.45
C LEU A 73 -0.54 16.26 -9.13
N ILE A 74 -1.27 16.41 -8.01
CA ILE A 74 -0.72 16.23 -6.67
C ILE A 74 -0.34 14.77 -6.42
N ARG A 75 -1.18 13.83 -6.88
CA ARG A 75 -0.85 12.40 -6.82
C ARG A 75 0.48 12.13 -7.52
N ARG A 76 0.67 12.64 -8.74
CA ARG A 76 1.93 12.43 -9.47
C ARG A 76 3.12 13.09 -8.77
N LEU A 77 2.97 14.33 -8.31
CA LEU A 77 4.03 15.01 -7.55
C LEU A 77 4.45 14.23 -6.32
N ILE A 78 3.52 13.66 -5.57
CA ILE A 78 3.84 12.90 -4.36
C ILE A 78 4.43 11.51 -4.69
N PHE A 79 3.92 10.81 -5.71
CA PHE A 79 4.39 9.45 -6.03
C PHE A 79 5.68 9.41 -6.86
N TYR A 80 5.81 10.31 -7.83
CA TYR A 80 6.89 10.32 -8.81
C TYR A 80 7.89 11.45 -8.57
N ASN A 81 7.66 12.36 -7.62
CA ASN A 81 8.44 13.57 -7.38
C ASN A 81 8.52 14.53 -8.56
N GLU A 82 7.82 14.26 -9.65
CA GLU A 82 7.81 15.11 -10.82
C GLU A 82 6.48 15.03 -11.55
N VAL A 83 6.10 16.15 -12.15
CA VAL A 83 4.95 16.22 -13.04
C VAL A 83 5.26 17.15 -14.19
N LEU A 84 4.88 16.71 -15.38
CA LEU A 84 4.96 17.47 -16.60
C LEU A 84 3.53 17.75 -17.08
N ILE A 85 3.20 19.03 -17.24
CA ILE A 85 1.95 19.50 -17.84
C ILE A 85 2.28 20.06 -19.22
N VAL A 86 1.59 19.56 -20.23
CA VAL A 86 1.79 19.97 -21.63
C VAL A 86 0.47 20.36 -22.28
N SER A 87 0.57 21.23 -23.28
CA SER A 87 -0.52 21.53 -24.21
C SER A 87 -0.26 20.77 -25.51
N PRO A 88 -1.22 19.99 -26.04
CA PRO A 88 -0.98 19.11 -27.19
C PRO A 88 -0.80 19.86 -28.52
N SER A 89 -1.06 21.16 -28.56
CA SER A 89 -0.88 22.02 -29.73
C SER A 89 -0.70 23.46 -29.29
N ASP A 90 0.14 24.24 -30.00
CA ASP A 90 0.38 25.67 -29.69
C ASP A 90 -0.88 26.53 -29.80
N ASN A 91 -1.85 26.09 -30.61
CA ASN A 91 -3.11 26.80 -30.82
C ASN A 91 -4.18 26.40 -29.80
N SER A 92 -3.88 25.46 -28.91
CA SER A 92 -4.79 24.99 -27.88
C SER A 92 -4.29 25.41 -26.51
N SER A 93 -5.18 25.99 -25.73
CA SER A 93 -4.91 26.29 -24.34
C SER A 93 -5.30 25.14 -23.40
N GLU A 94 -5.74 24.00 -23.94
CA GLU A 94 -6.03 22.81 -23.13
C GLU A 94 -4.75 22.20 -22.58
N ILE A 95 -4.77 21.87 -21.28
CA ILE A 95 -3.63 21.31 -20.57
C ILE A 95 -3.88 19.85 -20.17
N PHE A 96 -2.82 19.06 -20.24
CA PHE A 96 -2.83 17.65 -19.91
C PHE A 96 -1.60 17.28 -19.08
N ILE A 97 -1.77 16.33 -18.18
CA ILE A 97 -0.67 15.77 -17.39
C ILE A 97 -0.11 14.57 -18.13
N ALA A 98 1.19 14.62 -18.46
CA ALA A 98 1.88 13.52 -19.11
C ALA A 98 2.06 12.32 -18.15
N GLU A 99 2.04 11.12 -18.72
CA GLU A 99 2.21 9.87 -17.98
C GLU A 99 3.67 9.43 -17.93
N SER A 100 4.38 9.62 -19.04
CA SER A 100 5.82 9.41 -19.22
C SER A 100 6.38 10.40 -20.24
N TRP A 101 7.68 10.63 -20.17
CA TRP A 101 8.44 11.47 -21.09
C TRP A 101 9.93 11.16 -20.90
N ASP A 102 10.72 11.49 -21.92
CA ASP A 102 12.18 11.52 -21.84
C ASP A 102 12.65 12.97 -21.72
N VAL A 103 13.68 13.22 -20.90
CA VAL A 103 14.25 14.56 -20.70
C VAL A 103 15.68 14.58 -21.23
N THR A 104 15.98 15.53 -22.10
CA THR A 104 17.34 15.89 -22.48
C THR A 104 17.73 17.18 -21.76
N GLU A 105 18.45 17.03 -20.64
CA GLU A 105 18.85 18.18 -19.82
C GLU A 105 19.98 18.97 -20.49
N HIS A 106 19.84 20.29 -20.52
CA HIS A 106 20.82 21.21 -21.09
C HIS A 106 21.29 22.24 -20.05
N ALA A 107 22.60 22.40 -19.89
CA ALA A 107 23.15 23.26 -18.83
C ALA A 107 22.93 24.78 -19.05
N LEU A 108 22.72 25.22 -20.30
CA LEU A 108 22.66 26.62 -20.70
C LEU A 108 21.48 26.94 -21.62
N LYS A 109 20.69 25.94 -21.97
CA LYS A 109 19.51 26.04 -22.84
C LYS A 109 18.35 25.37 -22.14
N ASP A 110 17.15 25.68 -22.58
CA ASP A 110 15.92 25.03 -22.11
C ASP A 110 16.02 23.51 -22.29
N ASP A 111 15.60 22.78 -21.26
CA ASP A 111 15.49 21.34 -21.31
C ASP A 111 14.48 20.92 -22.40
N VAL A 112 14.76 19.80 -23.07
CA VAL A 112 13.89 19.27 -24.13
C VAL A 112 13.20 18.00 -23.65
N PHE A 113 11.88 18.00 -23.70
CA PHE A 113 11.03 16.86 -23.37
C PHE A 113 10.55 16.17 -24.65
N SER A 114 10.85 14.88 -24.80
CA SER A 114 10.48 14.08 -25.97
C SER A 114 9.71 12.82 -25.55
N GLN A 115 9.10 12.14 -26.52
CA GLN A 115 8.28 10.94 -26.30
C GLN A 115 7.18 11.14 -25.23
N VAL A 116 6.60 12.35 -25.18
CA VAL A 116 5.62 12.70 -24.15
C VAL A 116 4.33 11.91 -24.39
N GLN A 117 3.99 11.06 -23.43
CA GLN A 117 2.81 10.20 -23.50
C GLN A 117 1.66 10.80 -22.69
N ILE A 118 0.49 10.91 -23.30
CA ILE A 118 -0.77 11.26 -22.63
C ILE A 118 -1.76 10.13 -22.84
N ASN A 119 -2.13 9.44 -21.76
CA ASN A 119 -2.92 8.21 -21.81
C ASN A 119 -2.24 7.18 -22.75
N ASN A 120 -2.90 6.79 -23.84
CA ASN A 120 -2.37 5.80 -24.79
C ASN A 120 -1.82 6.42 -26.08
N ILE A 121 -1.54 7.72 -26.09
CA ILE A 121 -1.04 8.44 -27.27
C ILE A 121 0.31 9.07 -26.92
N VAL A 122 1.31 8.81 -27.75
CA VAL A 122 2.59 9.50 -27.72
C VAL A 122 2.50 10.70 -28.65
N LEU A 123 2.88 11.87 -28.15
CA LEU A 123 2.91 13.10 -28.93
C LEU A 123 4.15 13.09 -29.83
N ASP A 124 3.93 13.24 -31.14
CA ASP A 124 4.99 13.32 -32.14
C ASP A 124 5.55 14.75 -32.24
N ARG A 125 6.01 15.27 -31.10
CA ARG A 125 6.59 16.61 -30.96
C ARG A 125 7.52 16.64 -29.75
N GLU A 126 8.57 17.44 -29.87
CA GLU A 126 9.41 17.86 -28.75
C GLU A 126 8.86 19.12 -28.09
N PHE A 127 8.91 19.15 -26.76
CA PHE A 127 8.47 20.26 -25.95
C PHE A 127 9.68 20.92 -25.28
N LEU A 128 9.79 22.23 -25.41
CA LEU A 128 10.80 23.01 -24.70
C LEU A 128 10.31 23.30 -23.28
N GLU A 129 11.23 23.46 -22.34
CA GLU A 129 10.93 23.86 -20.97
C GLU A 129 10.09 25.15 -20.89
N SER A 130 10.29 26.09 -21.83
CA SER A 130 9.49 27.31 -21.96
C SER A 130 8.00 27.09 -22.25
N ASP A 131 7.67 25.98 -22.89
CA ASP A 131 6.32 25.70 -23.41
C ASP A 131 5.51 24.79 -22.47
N VAL A 132 6.15 24.25 -21.43
CA VAL A 132 5.58 23.28 -20.51
C VAL A 132 5.63 23.78 -19.08
N ILE A 133 4.79 23.20 -18.23
CA ILE A 133 4.92 23.38 -16.79
C ILE A 133 5.52 22.11 -16.22
N TYR A 134 6.81 22.15 -15.95
CA TYR A 134 7.53 21.06 -15.30
C TYR A 134 7.78 21.41 -13.83
N ILE A 135 7.32 20.54 -12.94
CA ILE A 135 7.45 20.73 -11.49
C ILE A 135 8.17 19.53 -10.91
N LYS A 136 9.37 19.75 -10.35
CA LYS A 136 10.10 18.78 -9.53
C LYS A 136 9.81 19.07 -8.06
N TYR A 137 9.33 18.06 -7.33
CA TYR A 137 9.23 18.09 -5.88
C TYR A 137 10.63 17.86 -5.30
N ALA A 138 11.17 18.86 -4.61
CA ALA A 138 12.57 18.90 -4.18
C ALA A 138 12.94 17.79 -3.17
N ASP A 139 11.95 17.15 -2.54
CA ASP A 139 12.21 16.17 -1.50
C ASP A 139 12.34 14.74 -2.05
N GLN A 140 13.57 14.37 -2.43
CA GLN A 140 13.92 12.99 -2.81
C GLN A 140 13.83 12.00 -1.62
N GLN A 141 13.76 12.48 -0.38
CA GLN A 141 13.89 11.62 0.80
C GLN A 141 12.57 10.96 1.19
N ILE A 142 11.41 11.56 0.92
CA ILE A 142 10.13 10.99 1.35
C ILE A 142 9.94 9.58 0.79
N ARG A 143 10.16 9.36 -0.52
CA ARG A 143 9.98 8.03 -1.13
C ARG A 143 10.92 6.98 -0.56
N GLN A 144 12.22 7.29 -0.46
CA GLN A 144 13.22 6.36 0.09
C GLN A 144 12.94 6.04 1.56
N LEU A 145 12.54 7.05 2.35
CA LEU A 145 12.16 6.90 3.75
C LEU A 145 10.93 6.01 3.89
N VAL A 146 9.91 6.26 3.07
CA VAL A 146 8.65 5.52 2.98
C VAL A 146 8.94 4.05 2.62
N ASP A 147 9.72 3.80 1.55
CA ASP A 147 10.06 2.45 1.10
C ASP A 147 10.91 1.67 2.12
N ALA A 148 11.95 2.29 2.70
CA ALA A 148 12.83 1.67 3.69
C ALA A 148 12.06 1.32 4.98
N TYR A 149 11.18 2.22 5.42
CA TYR A 149 10.33 2.00 6.58
C TYR A 149 9.33 0.85 6.37
N TYR A 150 8.77 0.73 5.16
CA TYR A 150 7.85 -0.35 4.83
C TYR A 150 8.47 -1.73 4.82
N GLN A 151 9.75 -1.85 4.48
CA GLN A 151 10.47 -3.12 4.62
C GLN A 151 10.65 -3.52 6.08
N ALA A 152 10.86 -2.56 6.98
CA ALA A 152 11.01 -2.82 8.42
C ALA A 152 9.67 -3.23 9.05
N TYR A 153 8.57 -2.53 8.73
CA TYR A 153 7.27 -2.75 9.35
C TYR A 153 6.49 -3.96 8.82
N GLY A 154 6.60 -4.30 7.53
CA GLY A 154 6.00 -5.54 7.01
C GLY A 154 6.50 -6.77 7.76
N LYS A 155 7.80 -6.80 8.11
CA LYS A 155 8.38 -7.86 8.94
C LYS A 155 7.75 -7.91 10.34
N LEU A 156 7.47 -6.76 10.95
CA LEU A 156 6.85 -6.68 12.28
C LEU A 156 5.39 -7.14 12.27
N ILE A 157 4.57 -6.67 11.32
CA ILE A 157 3.17 -7.12 11.20
C ILE A 157 3.11 -8.61 10.91
N SER A 158 3.88 -9.09 9.94
CA SER A 158 3.96 -10.51 9.62
C SER A 158 4.38 -11.34 10.84
N SER A 159 5.33 -10.85 11.65
CA SER A 159 5.74 -11.50 12.91
C SER A 159 4.61 -11.49 13.95
N ALA A 160 3.96 -10.35 14.19
CA ALA A 160 2.85 -10.23 15.12
C ALA A 160 1.67 -11.14 14.73
N MET A 161 1.34 -11.19 13.43
CA MET A 161 0.33 -12.09 12.86
C MET A 161 0.71 -13.56 13.08
N ASN A 162 1.98 -13.93 12.90
CA ASN A 162 2.46 -15.28 13.18
C ASN A 162 2.39 -15.62 14.67
N VAL A 163 2.72 -14.69 15.55
CA VAL A 163 2.60 -14.86 17.00
C VAL A 163 1.14 -15.06 17.37
N TYR A 164 0.22 -14.25 16.85
CA TYR A 164 -1.22 -14.36 17.08
C TYR A 164 -1.77 -15.72 16.60
N LYS A 165 -1.40 -16.14 15.38
CA LYS A 165 -1.76 -17.47 14.86
C LYS A 165 -1.22 -18.60 15.74
N ARG A 166 0.02 -18.48 16.23
CA ARG A 166 0.67 -19.49 17.09
C ARG A 166 0.11 -19.52 18.51
N SER A 167 -0.27 -18.36 19.07
CA SER A 167 -0.86 -18.28 20.40
C SER A 167 -2.30 -18.79 20.42
N ASN A 168 -3.05 -18.57 19.35
CA ASN A 168 -4.41 -19.11 19.19
C ASN A 168 -4.44 -20.54 18.66
N ALA A 169 -3.30 -21.11 18.27
CA ALA A 169 -3.21 -22.53 17.91
C ALA A 169 -3.35 -23.37 19.17
N ARG A 170 -4.42 -24.16 19.25
CA ARG A 170 -4.61 -25.10 20.35
C ARG A 170 -3.56 -26.21 20.27
N ARG A 171 -2.93 -26.54 21.39
CA ARG A 171 -1.90 -27.59 21.48
C ARG A 171 -2.32 -28.58 22.53
N TYR A 172 -2.39 -29.85 22.16
CA TYR A 172 -2.78 -30.91 23.07
C TYR A 172 -1.63 -31.89 23.25
N VAL A 173 -1.46 -32.34 24.49
CA VAL A 173 -0.56 -33.43 24.82
C VAL A 173 -1.42 -34.64 25.16
N LEU A 174 -1.30 -35.70 24.35
CA LEU A 174 -1.91 -36.98 24.64
C LEU A 174 -0.98 -37.78 25.56
N LYS A 175 -1.39 -37.99 26.81
CA LYS A 175 -0.70 -38.85 27.77
C LYS A 175 -1.32 -40.23 27.74
N GLY A 176 -0.48 -41.26 27.75
CA GLY A 176 -0.90 -42.67 27.80
C GLY A 176 0.24 -43.59 27.39
N ASN A 177 0.00 -44.91 27.47
CA ASN A 177 0.98 -45.93 27.11
C ASN A 177 0.97 -46.13 25.58
N LEU A 178 1.43 -45.11 24.86
CA LEU A 178 1.47 -45.10 23.39
C LEU A 178 2.48 -46.14 22.89
N PHE A 179 2.05 -47.01 21.98
CA PHE A 179 2.96 -47.88 21.24
C PHE A 179 3.99 -47.04 20.50
N ARG A 180 5.23 -47.01 21.00
CA ARG A 180 6.38 -46.44 20.28
C ARG A 180 7.06 -47.56 19.51
N SER A 181 6.81 -47.65 18.21
CA SER A 181 7.64 -48.48 17.32
C SER A 181 9.09 -48.01 17.39
N GLN A 182 10.08 -48.92 17.35
CA GLN A 182 11.50 -48.57 17.25
C GLN A 182 11.87 -48.03 15.85
N ASP A 183 11.00 -48.22 14.85
CA ASP A 183 11.18 -47.69 13.50
C ASP A 183 10.58 -46.28 13.34
N ASN A 184 11.43 -45.33 12.92
CA ASN A 184 11.07 -43.92 12.70
C ASN A 184 9.95 -43.74 11.65
N THR A 185 9.88 -44.60 10.63
CA THR A 185 8.91 -44.49 9.52
C THR A 185 7.48 -44.83 9.97
N THR A 186 7.31 -45.88 10.77
CA THR A 186 6.01 -46.27 11.34
C THR A 186 5.54 -45.25 12.36
N GLN A 187 6.46 -44.67 13.14
CA GLN A 187 6.13 -43.62 14.09
C GLN A 187 5.60 -42.36 13.40
N ASP A 188 6.20 -41.95 12.28
CA ASP A 188 5.71 -40.82 11.47
C ASP A 188 4.32 -41.07 10.88
N GLN A 189 4.03 -42.30 10.44
CA GLN A 189 2.71 -42.67 9.93
C GLN A 189 1.63 -42.62 11.02
N ILE A 190 1.95 -43.13 12.22
CA ILE A 190 1.06 -43.05 13.39
C ILE A 190 0.82 -41.60 13.78
N ASN A 191 1.87 -40.77 13.85
CA ASN A 191 1.74 -39.34 14.15
C ASN A 191 0.87 -38.60 13.12
N LYS A 192 1.05 -38.90 11.82
CA LYS A 192 0.23 -38.31 10.75
C LYS A 192 -1.24 -38.72 10.84
N MET A 193 -1.51 -40.00 11.10
CA MET A 193 -2.88 -40.51 11.28
C MET A 193 -3.56 -39.86 12.49
N MET A 194 -2.89 -39.78 13.63
CA MET A 194 -3.43 -39.14 14.83
C MET A 194 -3.70 -37.65 14.58
N THR A 195 -2.76 -36.95 13.93
CA THR A 195 -2.90 -35.52 13.61
C THR A 195 -4.06 -35.25 12.66
N SER A 196 -4.29 -36.11 11.65
CA SER A 196 -5.38 -35.92 10.68
C SER A 196 -6.75 -36.14 11.32
N GLN A 197 -6.91 -37.17 12.16
CA GLN A 197 -8.14 -37.41 12.92
C GLN A 197 -8.43 -36.26 13.89
N PHE A 198 -7.40 -35.80 14.60
CA PHE A 198 -7.54 -34.70 15.55
C PHE A 198 -7.89 -33.37 14.86
N LYS A 199 -7.29 -33.11 13.70
CA LYS A 199 -7.59 -31.92 12.89
C LYS A 199 -9.05 -31.91 12.43
N ALA A 200 -9.53 -33.04 11.90
CA ALA A 200 -10.92 -33.18 11.48
C ALA A 200 -11.91 -33.01 12.66
N PHE A 201 -11.52 -33.44 13.87
CA PHE A 201 -12.33 -33.25 15.07
C PHE A 201 -12.43 -31.80 15.54
N MET A 202 -11.37 -31.01 15.35
CA MET A 202 -11.30 -29.62 15.82
C MET A 202 -11.77 -28.59 14.79
N GLU A 203 -12.06 -29.01 13.56
CA GLU A 203 -12.51 -28.15 12.48
C GLU A 203 -13.96 -27.70 12.72
N ALA A 204 -14.17 -26.39 12.89
CA ALA A 204 -15.44 -25.82 13.37
C ALA A 204 -16.64 -26.08 12.44
N ASP A 205 -16.39 -26.30 11.15
CA ASP A 205 -17.42 -26.56 10.14
C ASP A 205 -17.81 -28.05 10.07
N ASN A 206 -17.16 -28.92 10.83
CA ASN A 206 -17.42 -30.35 10.79
C ASN A 206 -18.63 -30.68 11.69
N ALA A 207 -19.82 -30.76 11.08
CA ALA A 207 -21.11 -30.90 11.77
C ALA A 207 -21.27 -32.19 12.62
N GLY A 208 -20.35 -33.15 12.49
CA GLY A 208 -20.31 -34.35 13.31
C GLY A 208 -18.93 -34.97 13.29
N ALA A 209 -18.12 -34.71 14.32
CA ALA A 209 -16.84 -35.35 14.49
C ALA A 209 -16.81 -36.11 15.82
N ALA A 210 -16.36 -37.36 15.78
CA ALA A 210 -16.18 -38.20 16.95
C ALA A 210 -14.71 -38.58 17.08
N TYR A 211 -14.14 -38.40 18.26
CA TYR A 211 -12.77 -38.81 18.59
C TYR A 211 -12.83 -39.86 19.71
N GLN A 212 -12.32 -41.06 19.43
CA GLN A 212 -12.33 -42.15 20.40
C GLN A 212 -11.07 -42.09 21.26
N LEU A 213 -11.24 -41.74 22.54
CA LEU A 213 -10.18 -41.87 23.54
C LEU A 213 -10.24 -43.28 24.14
N GLN A 214 -9.13 -44.03 24.11
CA GLN A 214 -9.02 -45.30 24.82
C GLN A 214 -8.97 -45.06 26.33
N ASN A 215 -9.43 -46.03 27.12
CA ASN A 215 -9.32 -45.99 28.58
C ASN A 215 -7.84 -45.86 28.98
N GLU A 216 -7.55 -45.08 30.02
CA GLU A 216 -6.20 -44.67 30.51
C GLU A 216 -5.46 -43.59 29.70
N TYR A 217 -5.99 -43.14 28.56
CA TYR A 217 -5.44 -41.99 27.85
C TYR A 217 -6.06 -40.69 28.36
N THR A 218 -5.25 -39.65 28.54
CA THR A 218 -5.73 -38.31 28.90
C THR A 218 -5.24 -37.28 27.89
N LEU A 219 -6.13 -36.37 27.51
CA LEU A 219 -5.82 -35.25 26.65
C LEU A 219 -5.69 -34.00 27.51
N GLU A 220 -4.49 -33.45 27.61
CA GLU A 220 -4.26 -32.18 28.30
C GLU A 220 -4.11 -31.05 27.30
N ASP A 221 -4.84 -29.95 27.54
CA ASP A 221 -4.65 -28.71 26.79
C ASP A 221 -3.39 -28.01 27.31
N PHE A 222 -2.41 -27.89 26.42
CA PHE A 222 -1.15 -27.19 26.65
C PHE A 222 -1.07 -25.90 25.81
N SER A 223 -2.20 -25.45 25.25
CA SER A 223 -2.28 -24.09 24.72
C SER A 223 -2.07 -23.13 25.87
N GLY A 224 -1.00 -22.33 25.78
CA GLY A 224 -0.69 -21.37 26.84
C GLY A 224 -1.84 -20.39 26.99
N ASN A 225 -2.16 -19.99 28.23
CA ASN A 225 -3.16 -18.95 28.58
C ASN A 225 -2.84 -17.54 28.00
N PHE A 226 -1.98 -17.44 27.00
CA PHE A 226 -1.67 -16.22 26.28
C PHE A 226 -2.76 -15.93 25.23
N GLN A 227 -3.92 -15.48 25.70
CA GLN A 227 -4.85 -14.73 24.84
C GLN A 227 -4.21 -13.38 24.50
N ARG A 228 -3.31 -13.35 23.51
CA ARG A 228 -2.91 -12.08 22.91
C ARG A 228 -4.07 -11.56 22.07
N ASN A 229 -4.64 -10.44 22.52
CA ASN A 229 -5.76 -9.80 21.86
C ASN A 229 -5.33 -9.22 20.50
N SER A 230 -6.25 -9.24 19.55
CA SER A 230 -6.14 -8.55 18.24
C SER A 230 -5.79 -7.06 18.33
N LYS A 231 -5.83 -6.47 19.54
CA LYS A 231 -5.38 -5.11 19.86
C LYS A 231 -3.91 -4.86 19.51
N ASP A 232 -3.02 -5.84 19.68
CA ASP A 232 -1.60 -5.65 19.34
C ASP A 232 -1.42 -5.43 17.82
N ILE A 233 -2.18 -6.18 17.01
CA ILE A 233 -2.19 -6.01 15.56
C ILE A 233 -2.81 -4.66 15.18
N LYS A 234 -3.90 -4.26 15.85
CA LYS A 234 -4.52 -2.94 15.63
C LYS A 234 -3.55 -1.80 15.96
N ASN A 235 -2.82 -1.89 17.07
CA ASN A 235 -1.84 -0.87 17.46
C ASN A 235 -0.71 -0.75 16.42
N LEU A 236 -0.23 -1.88 15.89
CA LEU A 236 0.76 -1.87 14.79
C LEU A 236 0.24 -1.23 13.51
N ILE A 237 -1.05 -1.42 13.19
CA ILE A 237 -1.69 -0.75 12.06
C ILE A 237 -1.83 0.75 12.35
N ASP A 238 -2.25 1.12 13.55
CA ASP A 238 -2.37 2.52 13.98
C ASP A 238 -1.02 3.24 13.89
N ASP A 239 0.08 2.61 14.30
CA ASP A 239 1.44 3.15 14.18
C ASP A 239 1.82 3.45 12.73
N ILE A 240 1.35 2.63 11.76
CA ILE A 240 1.56 2.88 10.33
C ILE A 240 0.84 4.14 9.89
N PHE A 241 -0.41 4.33 10.32
CA PHE A 241 -1.14 5.56 10.00
C PHE A 241 -0.46 6.77 10.63
N GLU A 242 -0.03 6.71 11.90
CA GLU A 242 0.61 7.84 12.58
C GLU A 242 1.93 8.24 11.92
N MET A 243 2.76 7.26 11.52
CA MET A 243 4.01 7.53 10.83
C MET A 243 3.80 8.00 9.38
N THR A 244 2.83 7.44 8.67
CA THR A 244 2.50 7.92 7.31
C THR A 244 2.00 9.36 7.37
N ALA A 245 1.21 9.71 8.40
CA ALA A 245 0.80 11.08 8.67
C ALA A 245 2.02 11.99 8.89
N ALA A 246 2.97 11.57 9.73
CA ALA A 246 4.18 12.33 10.02
C ALA A 246 5.05 12.55 8.76
N ALA A 247 5.20 11.52 7.92
CA ALA A 247 5.98 11.59 6.68
C ALA A 247 5.38 12.57 5.66
N PHE A 248 4.05 12.67 5.59
CA PHE A 248 3.35 13.60 4.70
C PHE A 248 2.97 14.93 5.36
N HIS A 249 3.45 15.18 6.59
CA HIS A 249 3.07 16.36 7.39
C HIS A 249 1.55 16.55 7.56
N VAL A 250 0.80 15.44 7.59
CA VAL A 250 -0.64 15.41 7.83
C VAL A 250 -0.91 15.15 9.32
N PRO A 251 -1.83 15.89 9.97
CA PRO A 251 -2.26 15.58 11.32
C PRO A 251 -2.89 14.18 11.42
N LYS A 252 -2.36 13.33 12.32
CA LYS A 252 -2.80 11.94 12.49
C LYS A 252 -4.30 11.75 12.76
N ASN A 253 -4.94 12.73 13.42
CA ASN A 253 -6.37 12.68 13.74
C ASN A 253 -7.25 12.73 12.49
N LEU A 254 -6.77 13.30 11.38
CA LEU A 254 -7.54 13.38 10.15
C LEU A 254 -7.58 12.06 9.37
N LEU A 255 -6.67 11.13 9.66
CA LEU A 255 -6.59 9.84 8.96
C LEU A 255 -7.46 8.76 9.60
N LYS A 256 -7.77 8.89 10.89
CA LYS A 256 -8.55 7.88 11.64
C LYS A 256 -10.07 8.10 11.57
N GLY A 257 -10.54 9.19 10.95
CA GLY A 257 -11.96 9.56 10.86
C GLY A 257 -12.40 10.41 12.05
#